data_AF-A0A919C4H4-F1
#
_entry.id   AF-A0A919C4H4-F1
#
_cell.length_a   1.000
_cell.length_b   1.000
_cell.length_c   1.000
_cell.angle_alpha   90.00
_cell.angle_beta   90.00
_cell.angle_gamma   90.00
#
_symmetry.space_group_name_H-M   'P 1'
#
loop_
_entity.id
_entity.type
_entity.pdbx_description
1 polymer ?
#
loop_
_entity_poly.entity_id
_entity_poly.type
_entity_poly.pdbx_seq_one_letter_code
_entity_poly.pdbx_strand_id
1 'polypeptide(L)'
;MSDAPAGESRPEETATAEVPALLLRMIPESADSIAELYDRPAETVVRAEDTWKRLYRLLAECFSTPVLMPELESGTPDTELLGRCWDFVERLVAHPSELVSGAISFEVLEQLLNAEGLVEAAWPHMRDRTRRATLRMLDGYDVRLAGINRR
;
A
#
# COMPACT_ATOMS: atom_id res chain seq x y z
N MET A 1 19.69 35.07 23.10
CA MET A 1 18.53 34.19 22.91
C MET A 1 18.28 34.10 21.43
N SER A 2 18.52 32.94 20.82
CA SER A 2 18.19 32.68 19.43
C SER A 2 17.72 31.23 19.38
N ASP A 3 16.42 31.04 19.55
CA ASP A 3 15.76 29.76 19.32
C ASP A 3 15.67 29.57 17.80
N ALA A 4 16.45 28.62 17.29
CA ALA A 4 16.19 28.03 15.99
C ALA A 4 15.05 27.00 16.16
N PRO A 5 14.06 26.94 15.26
CA PRO A 5 13.02 25.93 15.36
C PRO A 5 13.65 24.56 15.08
N ALA A 6 13.42 23.62 15.99
CA ALA A 6 13.72 22.22 15.81
C ALA A 6 13.05 21.76 14.50
N GLY A 7 13.87 21.32 13.55
CA GLY A 7 13.37 20.70 12.33
C GLY A 7 12.50 19.52 12.72
N GLU A 8 11.20 19.63 12.46
CA GLU A 8 10.33 18.46 12.36
C GLU A 8 11.00 17.52 11.36
N SER A 9 11.42 16.35 11.85
CA SER A 9 11.91 15.28 11.01
C SER A 9 10.86 15.00 9.96
N ARG A 10 11.07 15.48 8.72
CA ARG A 10 10.27 15.05 7.58
C ARG A 10 10.31 13.53 7.60
N PRO A 11 9.16 12.83 7.52
CA PRO A 11 9.18 11.40 7.31
C PRO A 11 10.09 11.14 6.12
N GLU A 12 11.13 10.33 6.31
CA GLU A 12 12.09 9.99 5.25
C GLU A 12 11.29 9.58 4.01
N GLU A 13 11.45 10.38 2.96
CA GLU A 13 10.76 10.17 1.70
C GLU A 13 11.40 8.95 1.04
N THR A 14 10.67 7.83 1.00
CA THR A 14 11.14 6.58 0.41
C THR A 14 11.56 6.83 -1.03
N ALA A 15 12.79 6.49 -1.44
CA ALA A 15 13.15 6.60 -2.84
C ALA A 15 12.38 5.55 -3.68
N THR A 16 12.04 5.88 -4.93
CA THR A 16 11.30 4.93 -5.81
C THR A 16 11.99 3.57 -5.94
N ALA A 17 13.33 3.55 -6.02
CA ALA A 17 14.12 2.32 -6.09
C ALA A 17 14.07 1.48 -4.82
N GLU A 18 13.72 2.07 -3.67
CA GLU A 18 13.67 1.39 -2.36
C GLU A 18 12.30 0.78 -2.07
N VAL A 19 11.26 1.08 -2.87
CA VAL A 19 9.90 0.58 -2.66
C VAL A 19 9.84 -0.96 -2.59
N PRO A 20 10.52 -1.73 -3.48
CA PRO A 20 10.53 -3.19 -3.36
C PRO A 20 11.15 -3.69 -2.04
N ALA A 21 12.25 -3.08 -1.59
CA ALA A 21 12.89 -3.46 -0.33
C ALA A 21 12.03 -3.06 0.88
N LEU A 22 11.32 -1.94 0.78
CA LEU A 22 10.34 -1.51 1.78
C LEU A 22 9.19 -2.51 1.90
N LEU A 23 8.66 -2.99 0.77
CA LEU A 23 7.60 -4.01 0.73
C LEU A 23 8.02 -5.25 1.53
N LEU A 24 9.13 -5.89 1.16
CA LEU A 24 9.60 -7.11 1.82
C LEU A 24 9.91 -6.90 3.30
N ARG A 25 10.43 -5.71 3.67
CA ARG A 25 10.74 -5.40 5.06
C ARG A 25 9.50 -5.21 5.93
N MET A 26 8.46 -4.57 5.39
CA MET A 26 7.23 -4.31 6.15
C MET A 26 6.25 -5.48 6.11
N ILE A 27 6.26 -6.25 5.03
CA ILE A 27 5.34 -7.34 4.74
C ILE A 27 6.18 -8.55 4.28
N PRO A 28 6.88 -9.23 5.21
CA PRO A 28 7.66 -10.44 4.89
C PRO A 28 6.81 -11.55 4.27
N GLU A 29 5.49 -11.53 4.45
CA GLU A 29 4.52 -12.44 3.83
C GLU A 29 4.53 -12.38 2.30
N SER A 30 5.04 -11.28 1.71
CA SER A 30 5.24 -11.17 0.27
C SER A 30 6.42 -11.98 -0.27
N ALA A 31 7.30 -12.51 0.59
CA ALA A 31 8.57 -13.13 0.19
C ALA A 31 8.37 -14.30 -0.78
N ASP A 32 7.45 -15.22 -0.48
CA ASP A 32 7.22 -16.40 -1.31
C ASP A 32 6.70 -16.01 -2.69
N SER A 33 5.73 -15.10 -2.76
CA SER A 33 5.19 -14.59 -4.03
C SER A 33 6.24 -13.82 -4.84
N ILE A 34 7.11 -13.05 -4.19
CA ILE A 34 8.25 -12.39 -4.86
C ILE A 34 9.20 -13.45 -5.41
N ALA A 35 9.51 -14.48 -4.63
CA ALA A 35 10.45 -15.50 -5.03
C ALA A 35 9.95 -16.31 -6.23
N GLU A 36 8.67 -16.67 -6.21
CA GLU A 36 7.98 -17.34 -7.30
C GLU A 36 7.95 -16.48 -8.58
N LEU A 37 7.55 -15.21 -8.46
CA LEU A 37 7.42 -14.30 -9.58
C LEU A 37 8.71 -14.10 -10.37
N TYR A 38 9.86 -14.12 -9.68
CA TYR A 38 11.16 -13.79 -10.24
C TYR A 38 12.13 -14.97 -10.32
N ASP A 39 11.69 -16.17 -9.92
CA ASP A 39 12.47 -17.41 -9.86
C ASP A 39 13.81 -17.25 -9.09
N ARG A 40 13.80 -16.42 -8.04
CA ARG A 40 14.99 -16.01 -7.28
C ARG A 40 14.61 -15.61 -5.85
N PRO A 41 15.50 -15.75 -4.85
CA PRO A 41 15.19 -15.33 -3.47
C PRO A 41 14.75 -13.86 -3.38
N ALA A 42 13.71 -13.59 -2.59
CA ALA A 42 13.09 -12.26 -2.50
C ALA A 42 14.10 -11.18 -2.09
N GLU A 43 15.01 -11.47 -1.17
CA GLU A 43 16.05 -10.55 -0.70
C GLU A 43 17.02 -10.13 -1.81
N THR A 44 17.22 -11.00 -2.81
CA THR A 44 18.04 -10.70 -3.99
C THR A 44 17.25 -9.85 -4.99
N VAL A 45 15.98 -10.20 -5.20
CA VAL A 45 15.08 -9.51 -6.14
C VAL A 45 14.87 -8.06 -5.72
N VAL A 46 14.52 -7.81 -4.45
CA VAL A 46 14.19 -6.45 -4.00
C VAL A 46 15.38 -5.48 -3.99
N ARG A 47 16.61 -6.00 -4.11
CA ARG A 47 17.86 -5.23 -4.21
C ARG A 47 18.31 -5.00 -5.65
N ALA A 48 17.71 -5.67 -6.63
CA ALA A 48 18.07 -5.49 -8.03
C ALA A 48 17.63 -4.09 -8.52
N GLU A 49 18.50 -3.43 -9.28
CA GLU A 49 18.32 -2.02 -9.71
C GLU A 49 17.08 -1.76 -10.58
N ASP A 50 16.45 -2.81 -11.11
CA ASP A 50 15.33 -2.72 -12.05
C ASP A 50 14.00 -3.21 -11.49
N THR A 51 13.96 -3.78 -10.28
CA THR A 51 12.72 -4.34 -9.69
C THR A 51 11.62 -3.30 -9.55
N TRP A 52 11.97 -2.05 -9.18
CA TRP A 52 11.01 -0.95 -9.09
C TRP A 52 10.35 -0.60 -10.44
N LYS A 53 10.96 -0.95 -11.58
CA LYS A 53 10.35 -0.74 -12.91
C LYS A 53 9.14 -1.65 -13.13
N ARG A 54 9.02 -2.72 -12.33
CA ARG A 54 7.91 -3.67 -12.35
C ARG A 54 6.98 -3.46 -11.16
N LEU A 55 6.95 -2.26 -10.57
CA LEU A 55 6.22 -2.00 -9.33
C LEU A 55 4.72 -2.36 -9.41
N TYR A 56 4.05 -2.06 -10.52
CA TYR A 56 2.65 -2.45 -10.72
C TYR A 56 2.47 -3.98 -10.56
N ARG A 57 3.28 -4.73 -11.32
CA ARG A 57 3.28 -6.19 -11.27
C ARG A 57 3.63 -6.73 -9.88
N LEU A 58 4.63 -6.13 -9.22
CA LEU A 58 5.05 -6.51 -7.88
C LEU A 58 3.93 -6.28 -6.85
N LEU A 59 3.23 -5.16 -6.91
CA LEU A 59 2.12 -4.88 -6.01
C LEU A 59 0.95 -5.83 -6.29
N ALA A 60 0.57 -6.03 -7.55
CA ALA A 60 -0.52 -6.91 -7.93
C ALA A 60 -0.28 -8.37 -7.52
N GLU A 61 0.86 -8.94 -7.91
CA GLU A 61 1.15 -10.37 -7.81
C GLU A 61 1.86 -10.76 -6.50
N CYS A 62 2.39 -9.81 -5.73
CA CYS A 62 3.12 -10.12 -4.49
C CYS A 62 2.62 -9.40 -3.23
N PHE A 63 1.74 -8.40 -3.36
CA PHE A 63 1.20 -7.68 -2.20
C PHE A 63 -0.33 -7.74 -2.14
N SER A 64 -1.01 -7.13 -3.09
CA SER A 64 -2.46 -6.96 -3.04
C SER A 64 -3.18 -8.31 -3.10
N THR A 65 -2.97 -9.07 -4.18
CA THR A 65 -3.67 -10.35 -4.39
C THR A 65 -3.28 -11.43 -3.40
N PRO A 66 -1.99 -11.69 -3.11
CA PRO A 66 -1.63 -12.80 -2.23
C PRO A 66 -1.64 -12.47 -0.74
N VAL A 67 -1.57 -11.19 -0.35
CA VAL A 67 -1.46 -10.80 1.07
C VAL A 67 -2.64 -9.95 1.52
N LEU A 68 -2.91 -8.81 0.87
CA LEU A 68 -3.92 -7.87 1.37
C LEU A 68 -5.36 -8.39 1.21
N MET A 69 -5.74 -8.83 0.02
CA MET A 69 -7.12 -9.25 -0.26
C MET A 69 -7.57 -10.45 0.59
N PRO A 70 -6.76 -11.51 0.77
CA PRO A 70 -7.14 -12.62 1.65
C PRO A 70 -7.45 -12.19 3.07
N GLU A 71 -6.70 -11.23 3.62
CA GLU A 71 -6.96 -10.70 4.95
C GLU A 71 -8.23 -9.85 5.01
N LEU A 72 -8.51 -9.04 3.99
CA LEU A 72 -9.74 -8.24 3.94
C LEU A 72 -11.01 -9.10 3.77
N GLU A 73 -10.90 -10.22 3.08
CA GLU A 73 -12.00 -11.16 2.84
C GLU A 73 -12.18 -12.17 3.98
N SER A 74 -11.19 -12.29 4.86
CA SER A 74 -11.19 -13.25 5.96
C SER A 74 -12.23 -12.89 7.04
N GLY A 75 -12.94 -13.91 7.55
CA GLY A 75 -13.80 -13.77 8.73
C GLY A 75 -13.02 -13.60 10.04
N THR A 76 -11.72 -13.87 10.04
CA THR A 76 -10.80 -13.72 11.18
C THR A 76 -9.48 -13.14 10.69
N PRO A 77 -9.42 -11.85 10.34
CA PRO A 77 -8.24 -11.22 9.76
C PRO A 77 -7.09 -11.11 10.76
N ASP A 78 -5.86 -11.24 10.28
CA ASP A 78 -4.68 -10.82 11.02
C ASP A 78 -4.61 -9.29 11.03
N THR A 79 -5.12 -8.71 12.11
CA THR A 79 -5.14 -7.25 12.30
C THR A 79 -3.75 -6.61 12.37
N GLU A 80 -2.72 -7.36 12.78
CA GLU A 80 -1.35 -6.84 12.82
C GLU A 80 -0.78 -6.74 11.40
N LEU A 81 -0.98 -7.78 10.59
CA LEU A 81 -0.64 -7.79 9.17
C LEU A 81 -1.37 -6.67 8.42
N LEU A 82 -2.69 -6.54 8.59
CA LEU A 82 -3.45 -5.43 8.00
C LEU A 82 -2.88 -4.07 8.42
N GLY A 83 -2.49 -3.92 9.70
CA GLY A 83 -1.81 -2.72 10.18
C GLY A 83 -0.53 -2.41 9.39
N ARG A 84 0.35 -3.40 9.19
CA ARG A 84 1.58 -3.25 8.41
C ARG A 84 1.30 -2.95 6.94
N CYS A 85 0.32 -3.61 6.33
CA CYS A 85 -0.11 -3.38 4.96
C CYS A 85 -0.56 -1.92 4.75
N TRP A 86 -1.40 -1.39 5.64
CA TRP A 86 -1.90 -0.03 5.51
C TRP A 86 -0.86 1.03 5.91
N ASP A 87 0.08 0.73 6.80
CA ASP A 87 1.23 1.57 7.08
C ASP A 87 2.19 1.64 5.87
N PHE A 88 2.33 0.55 5.12
CA PHE A 88 3.08 0.52 3.85
C PHE A 88 2.39 1.40 2.79
N VAL A 89 1.08 1.23 2.60
CA VAL A 89 0.29 2.05 1.66
C VAL A 89 0.32 3.53 2.03
N GLU A 90 0.16 3.87 3.31
CA GLU A 90 0.18 5.25 3.81
C GLU A 90 1.49 5.97 3.47
N ARG A 91 2.63 5.26 3.46
CA ARG A 91 3.93 5.83 3.08
C ARG A 91 4.00 6.18 1.60
N LEU A 92 3.27 5.47 0.74
CA LEU A 92 3.44 5.50 -0.70
C LEU A 92 2.29 6.17 -1.45
N VAL A 93 1.10 6.28 -0.85
CA VAL A 93 -0.13 6.79 -1.50
C VAL A 93 -0.02 8.24 -1.99
N ALA A 94 0.85 9.03 -1.37
CA ALA A 94 1.13 10.43 -1.75
C ALA A 94 2.60 10.63 -2.15
N HIS A 95 3.25 9.58 -2.63
CA HIS A 95 4.64 9.62 -3.06
C HIS A 95 4.80 10.56 -4.28
N PRO A 96 5.89 11.37 -4.38
CA PRO A 96 6.06 12.36 -5.46
C PRO A 96 6.23 11.76 -6.85
N SER A 97 6.80 10.55 -6.95
CA SER A 97 6.86 9.80 -8.20
C SER A 97 5.47 9.28 -8.59
N GLU A 98 4.96 9.73 -9.73
CA GLU A 98 3.70 9.28 -10.33
C GLU A 98 3.66 7.76 -10.55
N LEU A 99 4.82 7.14 -10.81
CA LEU A 99 4.92 5.69 -10.92
C LEU A 99 4.50 5.00 -9.62
N VAL A 100 4.96 5.51 -8.47
CA VAL A 100 4.69 4.90 -7.16
C VAL A 100 3.28 5.20 -6.69
N SER A 101 2.87 6.47 -6.72
CA SER A 101 1.51 6.84 -6.31
C SER A 101 0.46 6.22 -7.23
N GLY A 102 0.75 6.15 -8.53
CA GLY A 102 -0.08 5.47 -9.51
C GLY A 102 -0.20 3.98 -9.23
N ALA A 103 0.92 3.28 -9.00
CA ALA A 103 0.90 1.85 -8.69
C ALA A 103 0.08 1.55 -7.42
N ILE A 104 0.19 2.39 -6.38
CA ILE A 104 -0.65 2.25 -5.18
C ILE A 104 -2.13 2.51 -5.46
N SER A 105 -2.44 3.53 -6.26
CA SER A 105 -3.83 3.82 -6.63
C SER A 105 -4.46 2.63 -7.36
N PHE A 106 -3.83 2.15 -8.44
CA PHE A 106 -4.38 1.12 -9.31
C PHE A 106 -4.33 -0.28 -8.68
N GLU A 107 -3.18 -0.67 -8.14
CA GLU A 107 -2.96 -2.06 -7.71
C GLU A 107 -3.42 -2.31 -6.28
N VAL A 108 -3.75 -1.27 -5.51
CA VAL A 108 -4.20 -1.42 -4.11
C VAL A 108 -5.57 -0.79 -3.89
N LEU A 109 -5.71 0.52 -4.12
CA LEU A 109 -6.93 1.23 -3.74
C LEU A 109 -8.11 0.87 -4.68
N GLU A 110 -7.89 0.89 -5.98
CA GLU A 110 -8.94 0.55 -6.95
C GLU A 110 -9.41 -0.91 -6.81
N GLN A 111 -8.52 -1.81 -6.36
CA GLN A 111 -8.91 -3.20 -6.10
C GLN A 111 -9.99 -3.35 -5.03
N LEU A 112 -10.06 -2.41 -4.07
CA LEU A 112 -11.13 -2.41 -3.06
C LEU A 112 -12.52 -2.15 -3.65
N LEU A 113 -12.60 -1.64 -4.88
CA LEU A 113 -13.87 -1.41 -5.56
C LEU A 113 -14.38 -2.67 -6.30
N ASN A 114 -13.57 -3.73 -6.38
CA ASN A 114 -13.92 -4.92 -7.15
C ASN A 114 -14.96 -5.82 -6.46
N ALA A 115 -15.14 -5.69 -5.14
CA ALA A 115 -16.13 -6.45 -4.40
C ALA A 115 -16.76 -5.61 -3.28
N GLU A 116 -18.02 -5.91 -2.97
CA GLU A 116 -18.75 -5.26 -1.89
C GLU A 116 -18.07 -5.52 -0.54
N GLY A 117 -18.00 -4.50 0.32
CA GLY A 117 -17.49 -4.63 1.69
C GLY A 117 -15.98 -4.49 1.84
N LEU A 118 -15.18 -4.54 0.77
CA LEU A 118 -13.72 -4.44 0.86
C LEU A 118 -13.26 -3.06 1.36
N VAL A 119 -13.90 -1.99 0.90
CA VAL A 119 -13.59 -0.63 1.39
C VAL A 119 -13.92 -0.53 2.87
N GLU A 120 -15.09 -1.04 3.29
CA GLU A 120 -15.53 -1.05 4.68
C GLU A 120 -14.61 -1.90 5.58
N ALA A 121 -14.12 -3.05 5.09
CA ALA A 121 -13.17 -3.90 5.80
C ALA A 121 -11.80 -3.23 5.95
N ALA A 122 -11.34 -2.53 4.91
CA ALA A 122 -10.06 -1.81 4.93
C ALA A 122 -10.10 -0.53 5.77
N TRP A 123 -11.24 0.16 5.79
CA TRP A 123 -11.39 1.52 6.34
C TRP A 123 -10.89 1.70 7.78
N PRO A 124 -11.13 0.79 8.74
CA PRO A 124 -10.63 0.89 10.12
C PRO A 124 -9.10 0.92 10.21
N HIS A 125 -8.41 0.27 9.27
CA HIS A 125 -6.95 0.13 9.26
C HIS A 125 -6.24 1.23 8.47
N MET A 126 -6.96 1.89 7.54
CA MET A 126 -6.41 3.00 6.77
C MET A 126 -6.01 4.18 7.65
N ARG A 127 -4.87 4.77 7.32
CA ARG A 127 -4.36 6.03 7.90
C ARG A 127 -4.86 7.23 7.11
N ASP A 128 -4.55 8.42 7.61
CA ASP A 128 -5.12 9.68 7.16
C ASP A 128 -4.89 10.00 5.67
N ARG A 129 -3.69 9.79 5.12
CA ARG A 129 -3.45 10.09 3.69
C ARG A 129 -4.15 9.06 2.82
N THR A 130 -4.10 7.78 3.20
CA THR A 130 -4.81 6.71 2.50
C THR A 130 -6.31 6.95 2.50
N ARG A 131 -6.93 7.25 3.65
CA ARG A 131 -8.37 7.59 3.72
C ARG A 131 -8.74 8.74 2.81
N ARG A 132 -7.95 9.82 2.78
CA ARG A 132 -8.18 10.94 1.87
C ARG A 132 -8.08 10.54 0.40
N ALA A 133 -7.13 9.67 0.06
CA ALA A 133 -7.00 9.14 -1.31
C ALA A 133 -8.20 8.27 -1.69
N THR A 134 -8.61 7.36 -0.81
CA THR A 134 -9.79 6.51 -0.99
C THR A 134 -11.06 7.34 -1.15
N LEU A 135 -11.27 8.39 -0.33
CA LEU A 135 -12.43 9.28 -0.48
C LEU A 135 -12.47 9.96 -1.85
N ARG A 136 -11.32 10.50 -2.32
CA ARG A 136 -11.24 11.12 -3.65
C ARG A 136 -11.56 10.11 -4.76
N MET A 137 -11.10 8.88 -4.62
CA MET A 137 -11.38 7.80 -5.55
C MET A 137 -12.87 7.44 -5.55
N LEU A 138 -13.48 7.23 -4.38
CA LEU A 138 -14.92 6.98 -4.26
C LEU A 138 -15.75 8.10 -4.87
N ASP A 139 -15.38 9.36 -4.63
CA ASP A 139 -16.03 10.52 -5.24
C ASP A 139 -15.87 10.53 -6.78
N GLY A 140 -14.69 10.16 -7.27
CA GLY A 140 -14.40 10.06 -8.71
C GLY A 140 -15.21 8.98 -9.44
N TYR A 141 -15.48 7.85 -8.77
CA TYR A 141 -16.32 6.76 -9.28
C TYR A 141 -17.81 6.90 -8.89
N ASP A 142 -18.19 7.99 -8.21
CA ASP A 142 -19.52 8.23 -7.64
C ASP A 142 -20.07 7.09 -6.76
N VAL A 143 -19.18 6.46 -5.98
CA VAL A 143 -19.51 5.40 -5.03
C VAL A 143 -19.83 5.99 -3.67
N ARG A 144 -20.94 5.57 -3.05
CA ARG A 144 -21.43 6.10 -1.76
C ARG A 144 -21.60 4.98 -0.72
N LEU A 145 -20.77 4.99 0.31
CA LEU A 145 -20.73 3.98 1.37
C LEU A 145 -21.15 4.59 2.71
N ALA A 146 -22.08 3.94 3.41
CA ALA A 146 -22.58 4.38 4.71
C ALA A 146 -21.47 4.40 5.76
N GLY A 147 -21.38 5.48 6.53
CA GLY A 147 -20.35 5.62 7.57
C GLY A 147 -18.96 5.95 7.07
N ILE A 148 -18.78 6.10 5.74
CA ILE A 148 -17.52 6.51 5.11
C ILE A 148 -17.68 7.87 4.41
N ASN A 149 -18.43 7.92 3.30
CA ASN A 149 -18.69 9.15 2.53
C ASN A 149 -20.18 9.42 2.31
N ARG A 150 -21.05 8.59 2.89
CA ARG A 150 -22.50 8.81 2.99
C ARG A 150 -22.89 8.89 4.47
N ARG A 151 -23.50 10.01 4.86
CA ARG A 151 -24.06 10.22 6.21
C ARG A 151 -25.26 9.34 6.47
#